data_AF-A0A971TV11-F1
#
_entry.id   AF-A0A971TV11-F1
#
_cell.length_a   1.000
_cell.length_b   1.000
_cell.length_c   1.000
_cell.angle_alpha   90.00
_cell.angle_beta   90.00
_cell.angle_gamma   90.00
#
_symmetry.space_group_name_H-M   'P 1'
#
loop_
_entity.id
_entity.type
_entity.pdbx_description
1 polymer ?
#
loop_
_entity_poly.entity_id
_entity_poly.type
_entity_poly.pdbx_seq_one_letter_code
_entity_poly.pdbx_strand_id
1 'polypeptide(L)'
;MLKGILSISGQPGLFRMVAEAKNRIIVESLLNGKRMPVSSTARVSSLEDIAVYTSGGDLPLKEILRKISAREAGGAAIHPKAGDQEIRRYFEEVIPDYDRERVYISDIRKIIIWYNLLQEKGLLDFSEEEAEGTGDGTGAGNPDIPEAKMDIEEEKEASEE
;
A
#
# COMPACT_ATOMS: atom_id res chain seq x y z
N MET A 1 -5.48 -10.33 6.95
CA MET A 1 -6.69 -9.55 7.37
C MET A 1 -6.34 -8.21 8.05
N LEU A 2 -6.89 -7.08 7.57
CA LEU A 2 -6.84 -5.76 8.25
C LEU A 2 -8.17 -5.36 8.93
N LYS A 3 -9.20 -6.19 8.79
CA LYS A 3 -10.57 -5.93 9.29
C LYS A 3 -10.58 -5.77 10.81
N GLY A 4 -11.26 -4.73 11.29
CA GLY A 4 -11.38 -4.44 12.71
C GLY A 4 -10.13 -3.84 13.36
N ILE A 5 -9.10 -3.49 12.57
CA ILE A 5 -8.01 -2.63 13.03
C ILE A 5 -8.36 -1.17 12.77
N LEU A 6 -8.21 -0.35 13.80
CA LEU A 6 -8.65 1.02 13.88
C LEU A 6 -7.46 1.93 14.20
N SER A 7 -7.42 3.08 13.57
CA SER A 7 -6.60 4.22 13.97
C SER A 7 -7.46 5.24 14.71
N ILE A 8 -6.90 5.85 15.76
CA ILE A 8 -7.59 6.87 16.55
C ILE A 8 -6.76 8.14 16.48
N SER A 9 -7.35 9.22 15.97
CA SER A 9 -6.65 10.50 15.87
C SER A 9 -6.20 11.01 17.24
N GLY A 10 -4.93 11.40 17.35
CA GLY A 10 -4.33 11.88 18.60
C GLY A 10 -3.89 10.77 19.56
N GLN A 11 -4.04 9.49 19.20
CA GLN A 11 -3.47 8.36 19.94
C GLN A 11 -2.38 7.68 19.11
N PRO A 12 -1.21 7.36 19.71
CA PRO A 12 -0.18 6.63 19.00
C PRO A 12 -0.56 5.15 18.85
N GLY A 13 -0.20 4.58 17.70
CA GLY A 13 -0.38 3.16 17.41
C GLY A 13 -1.71 2.81 16.77
N LEU A 14 -2.06 1.53 16.86
CA LEU A 14 -3.24 0.92 16.28
C LEU A 14 -4.05 0.20 17.35
N PHE A 15 -5.34 0.06 17.10
CA PHE A 15 -6.30 -0.48 18.06
C PHE A 15 -7.18 -1.52 17.37
N ARG A 16 -7.39 -2.66 18.00
CA ARG A 16 -8.34 -3.66 17.54
C ARG A 16 -9.70 -3.42 18.18
N MET A 17 -10.77 -3.43 17.38
CA MET A 17 -12.12 -3.38 17.91
C MET A 17 -12.46 -4.69 18.63
N VAL A 18 -12.93 -4.61 19.87
CA VAL A 18 -13.31 -5.79 20.68
C VAL A 18 -14.82 -5.89 20.82
N ALA A 19 -15.50 -4.77 21.08
CA ALA A 19 -16.94 -4.74 21.24
C ALA A 19 -17.49 -3.34 20.94
N GLU A 20 -18.73 -3.29 20.51
CA GLU A 20 -19.49 -2.05 20.38
C GLU A 20 -20.48 -1.92 21.54
N ALA A 21 -20.61 -0.71 22.07
CA ALA A 21 -21.54 -0.36 23.14
C ALA A 21 -22.35 0.89 22.74
N LYS A 22 -23.41 1.18 23.49
CA LYS A 22 -24.22 2.38 23.24
C LYS A 22 -23.36 3.65 23.38
N ASN A 23 -23.08 4.29 22.24
CA ASN A 23 -22.29 5.51 22.08
C ASN A 23 -20.79 5.37 22.44
N ARG A 24 -20.25 4.14 22.49
CA ARG A 24 -18.82 3.87 22.73
C ARG A 24 -18.39 2.60 22.02
N ILE A 25 -17.12 2.52 21.66
CA ILE A 25 -16.49 1.27 21.23
C ILE A 25 -15.43 0.87 22.24
N ILE A 26 -15.31 -0.43 22.52
CA ILE A 26 -14.23 -1.00 23.31
C ILE A 26 -13.16 -1.46 22.34
N VAL A 27 -11.97 -0.87 22.47
CA VAL A 27 -10.83 -1.20 21.64
C VAL A 27 -9.69 -1.73 22.50
N GLU A 28 -8.81 -2.50 21.89
CA GLU A 28 -7.61 -3.05 22.49
C GLU A 28 -6.38 -2.50 21.76
N SER A 29 -5.47 -1.84 22.47
CA SER A 29 -4.27 -1.29 21.85
C SER A 29 -3.33 -2.41 21.41
N LEU A 30 -2.86 -2.36 20.16
CA LEU A 30 -1.87 -3.30 19.64
C LEU A 30 -0.47 -3.07 20.22
N LEU A 31 -0.22 -1.92 20.86
CA LEU A 31 1.07 -1.61 21.48
C LEU A 31 1.26 -2.35 22.81
N ASN A 32 0.24 -2.32 23.67
CA ASN A 32 0.34 -2.77 25.05
C ASN A 32 -0.73 -3.80 25.46
N GLY A 33 -1.64 -4.17 24.55
CA GLY A 33 -2.73 -5.12 24.82
C GLY A 33 -3.80 -4.61 25.78
N LYS A 34 -3.76 -3.33 26.19
CA LYS A 34 -4.74 -2.78 27.13
C LYS A 34 -6.03 -2.42 26.40
N ARG A 35 -7.14 -2.74 27.06
CA ARG A 35 -8.48 -2.37 26.61
C ARG A 35 -8.84 -0.99 27.10
N MET A 36 -9.42 -0.19 26.23
CA MET A 36 -9.89 1.15 26.55
C MET A 36 -11.22 1.45 25.87
N PRO A 37 -12.13 2.16 26.56
CA PRO A 37 -13.32 2.68 25.92
C PRO A 37 -12.96 3.92 25.09
N VAL A 38 -13.47 3.99 23.87
CA VAL A 38 -13.34 5.14 22.98
C VAL A 38 -14.75 5.68 22.73
N SER A 39 -14.89 6.99 22.88
CA SER A 39 -16.14 7.69 22.62
C SER A 39 -16.50 7.62 21.13
N SER A 40 -17.79 7.50 20.78
CA SER A 40 -18.24 7.63 19.38
C SER A 40 -17.90 8.99 18.76
N THR A 41 -17.62 10.01 19.58
CA THR A 41 -17.19 11.33 19.09
C THR A 41 -15.71 11.40 18.72
N ALA A 42 -14.92 10.38 19.08
CA ALA A 42 -13.53 10.31 18.69
C ALA A 42 -13.43 10.10 17.17
N ARG A 43 -12.39 10.68 16.56
CA ARG A 43 -12.09 10.46 15.14
C ARG A 43 -11.42 9.09 15.00
N VAL A 44 -12.24 8.07 14.76
CA VAL A 44 -11.84 6.69 14.55
C VAL A 44 -11.93 6.40 13.05
N SER A 45 -10.88 5.82 12.49
CA SER A 45 -10.82 5.43 11.08
C SER A 45 -10.34 3.98 10.98
N SER A 46 -11.10 3.14 10.28
CA SER A 46 -10.73 1.77 10.00
C SER A 46 -9.55 1.73 9.04
N LEU A 47 -8.56 0.87 9.27
CA LEU A 47 -7.40 0.76 8.40
C LEU A 47 -7.77 0.28 6.99
N GLU A 48 -8.87 -0.44 6.85
CA GLU A 48 -9.40 -0.90 5.56
C GLU A 48 -10.00 0.25 4.71
N ASP A 49 -10.49 1.32 5.34
CA ASP A 49 -11.12 2.45 4.66
C ASP A 49 -10.08 3.54 4.26
N ILE A 50 -8.84 3.41 4.74
CA ILE A 50 -7.78 4.38 4.45
C ILE A 50 -7.16 4.07 3.09
N ALA A 51 -7.11 5.08 2.23
CA ALA A 51 -6.42 5.04 0.95
C ALA A 51 -5.54 6.28 0.76
N VAL A 52 -4.55 6.16 -0.12
CA VAL A 52 -3.64 7.24 -0.49
C VAL A 52 -3.95 7.67 -1.92
N TYR A 53 -4.05 8.98 -2.13
CA TYR A 53 -4.26 9.55 -3.46
C TYR A 53 -3.04 9.28 -4.35
N THR A 54 -3.33 8.77 -5.55
CA THR A 54 -2.37 8.56 -6.64
C THR A 54 -2.87 9.23 -7.90
N SER A 55 -2.00 9.40 -8.90
CA SER A 55 -2.36 10.02 -10.18
C SER A 55 -3.51 9.29 -10.90
N GLY A 56 -3.67 7.99 -10.67
CA GLY A 56 -4.71 7.15 -11.28
C GLY A 56 -5.95 6.92 -10.43
N GLY A 57 -6.02 7.43 -9.19
CA GLY A 57 -7.12 7.19 -8.26
C GLY A 57 -6.65 6.96 -6.82
N ASP A 58 -7.44 6.21 -6.04
CA ASP A 58 -7.17 5.95 -4.63
C ASP A 58 -6.53 4.56 -4.46
N LEU A 59 -5.34 4.51 -3.86
CA LEU A 59 -4.64 3.26 -3.57
C LEU A 59 -4.90 2.85 -2.10
N PRO A 60 -5.60 1.73 -1.84
CA PRO A 60 -5.94 1.33 -0.48
C PRO A 60 -4.69 0.96 0.33
N LEU A 61 -4.73 1.25 1.63
CA LEU A 61 -3.60 1.02 2.55
C LEU A 61 -3.13 -0.44 2.54
N LYS A 62 -4.04 -1.40 2.34
CA LYS A 62 -3.73 -2.82 2.20
C LYS A 62 -2.68 -3.09 1.12
N GLU A 63 -2.87 -2.52 -0.06
CA GLU A 63 -1.93 -2.68 -1.18
C GLU A 63 -0.60 -1.99 -0.92
N ILE A 64 -0.64 -0.83 -0.26
CA ILE A 64 0.56 -0.11 0.16
C ILE A 64 1.41 -0.96 1.10
N LEU A 65 0.79 -1.53 2.15
CA LEU A 65 1.45 -2.41 3.09
C LEU A 65 2.03 -3.66 2.39
N ARG A 66 1.33 -4.20 1.39
CA ARG A 66 1.82 -5.33 0.58
C ARG A 66 3.06 -4.95 -0.23
N LYS A 67 3.05 -3.79 -0.91
CA LYS A 67 4.21 -3.28 -1.66
C LYS A 67 5.41 -3.02 -0.76
N ILE A 68 5.19 -2.43 0.42
CA ILE A 68 6.23 -2.25 1.44
C ILE A 68 6.79 -3.61 1.87
N SER A 69 5.91 -4.57 2.17
CA SER A 69 6.33 -5.91 2.59
C SER A 69 7.12 -6.65 1.51
N ALA A 70 6.71 -6.54 0.24
CA ALA A 70 7.42 -7.13 -0.88
C ALA A 70 8.82 -6.51 -1.04
N ARG A 71 8.94 -5.19 -0.89
CA ARG A 71 10.23 -4.49 -0.95
C ARG A 71 11.18 -4.90 0.18
N GLU A 72 10.66 -5.00 1.40
CA GLU A 72 11.45 -5.38 2.58
C GLU A 72 11.58 -6.90 2.75
N ALA A 73 11.05 -7.71 1.82
CA ALA A 73 10.96 -9.16 1.92
C ALA A 73 10.35 -9.67 3.25
N GLY A 74 9.29 -9.00 3.72
CA GLY A 74 8.68 -9.27 5.02
C GLY A 74 9.44 -8.69 6.22
N GLY A 75 10.47 -7.88 5.96
CA GLY A 75 11.28 -7.14 6.93
C GLY A 75 10.67 -5.79 7.34
N ALA A 76 11.33 -5.15 8.30
CA ALA A 76 10.91 -3.85 8.85
C ALA A 76 11.16 -2.72 7.85
N ALA A 77 10.21 -1.81 7.74
CA ALA A 77 10.35 -0.62 6.92
C ALA A 77 11.35 0.37 7.54
N ILE A 78 11.71 1.38 6.76
CA ILE A 78 12.57 2.50 7.19
C ILE A 78 12.14 3.07 8.56
N HIS A 79 13.11 3.53 9.34
CA HIS A 79 12.80 4.11 10.64
C HIS A 79 11.91 5.36 10.49
N PRO A 80 10.78 5.48 11.21
CA PRO A 80 9.82 6.58 11.03
C PRO A 80 10.34 7.94 11.52
N LYS A 81 11.54 7.98 12.14
CA LYS A 81 12.27 9.22 12.46
C LYS A 81 13.40 9.55 11.47
N ALA A 82 13.47 8.86 10.34
CA ALA A 82 14.38 9.22 9.26
C ALA A 82 14.11 10.63 8.74
N GLY A 83 15.06 11.17 7.98
CA GLY A 83 14.95 12.50 7.40
C GLY A 83 13.75 12.62 6.46
N ASP A 84 13.13 13.79 6.40
CA ASP A 84 11.96 14.08 5.56
C ASP A 84 12.14 13.68 4.09
N GLN A 85 13.33 13.96 3.55
CA GLN A 85 13.68 13.58 2.18
C GLN A 85 13.80 12.06 2.01
N GLU A 86 14.34 11.37 3.00
CA GLU A 86 14.54 9.93 2.97
C GLU A 86 13.20 9.19 3.01
N ILE A 87 12.26 9.67 3.83
CA ILE A 87 10.90 9.15 3.90
C ILE A 87 10.14 9.34 2.59
N ARG A 88 10.32 10.51 1.95
CA ARG A 88 9.73 10.76 0.63
C ARG A 88 10.31 9.82 -0.42
N ARG A 89 11.64 9.70 -0.50
CA ARG A 89 12.29 8.78 -1.45
C ARG A 89 11.85 7.34 -1.25
N TYR A 90 11.78 6.89 0.00
CA TYR A 90 11.27 5.57 0.33
C TYR A 90 9.84 5.37 -0.18
N PHE A 91 8.96 6.35 0.03
CA PHE A 91 7.58 6.25 -0.42
C PHE A 91 7.44 6.34 -1.94
N GLU A 92 8.24 7.18 -2.60
CA GLU A 92 8.35 7.26 -4.07
C GLU A 92 8.80 5.92 -4.68
N GLU A 93 9.70 5.19 -4.01
CA GLU A 93 10.15 3.88 -4.49
C GLU A 93 9.06 2.81 -4.38
N VAL A 94 8.20 2.90 -3.36
CA VAL A 94 7.08 1.96 -3.17
C VAL A 94 5.89 2.31 -4.06
N ILE A 95 5.60 3.60 -4.21
CA ILE A 95 4.50 4.15 -4.99
C ILE A 95 5.05 5.37 -5.74
N PRO A 96 5.53 5.24 -6.98
CA PRO A 96 6.06 6.39 -7.72
C PRO A 96 4.98 7.41 -8.09
N ASP A 97 3.73 6.96 -8.25
CA ASP A 97 2.60 7.76 -8.75
C ASP A 97 1.74 8.39 -7.64
N TYR A 98 2.23 8.49 -6.40
CA TYR A 98 1.44 9.12 -5.33
C TYR A 98 1.35 10.64 -5.49
N ASP A 99 0.23 11.21 -5.03
CA ASP A 99 0.01 12.66 -5.08
C ASP A 99 0.80 13.37 -3.97
N ARG A 100 1.88 14.06 -4.35
CA ARG A 100 2.77 14.78 -3.43
C ARG A 100 2.13 16.02 -2.78
N GLU A 101 1.06 16.54 -3.36
CA GLU A 101 0.36 17.73 -2.86
C GLU A 101 -0.66 17.35 -1.78
N ARG A 102 -1.30 16.19 -1.93
CA ARG A 102 -2.30 15.68 -0.98
C ARG A 102 -1.71 14.82 0.13
N VAL A 103 -0.61 14.13 -0.14
CA VAL A 103 0.00 13.18 0.81
C VAL A 103 1.12 13.86 1.57
N TYR A 104 0.86 14.19 2.83
CA TYR A 104 1.83 14.82 3.69
C TYR A 104 2.84 13.81 4.26
N ILE A 105 4.05 14.28 4.55
CA ILE A 105 5.12 13.46 5.17
C ILE A 105 4.65 12.81 6.48
N SER A 106 3.82 13.52 7.25
CA SER A 106 3.24 13.01 8.49
C SER A 106 2.36 11.78 8.25
N ASP A 107 1.64 11.70 7.13
CA ASP A 107 0.82 10.55 6.78
C ASP A 107 1.68 9.37 6.33
N ILE A 108 2.73 9.63 5.53
CA ILE A 108 3.74 8.61 5.18
C ILE A 108 4.40 8.04 6.45
N ARG A 109 4.81 8.92 7.38
CA ARG A 109 5.36 8.51 8.69
C ARG A 109 4.38 7.63 9.46
N LYS A 110 3.08 7.94 9.47
CA LYS A 110 2.06 7.10 10.12
C LYS A 110 1.96 5.73 9.47
N ILE A 111 1.93 5.66 8.14
CA ILE A 111 1.87 4.39 7.39
C ILE A 111 3.06 3.49 7.74
N ILE A 112 4.27 4.05 7.80
CA ILE A 112 5.47 3.32 8.19
C ILE A 112 5.38 2.79 9.64
N ILE A 113 4.90 3.61 10.58
CA ILE A 113 4.70 3.20 11.98
C ILE A 113 3.70 2.05 12.05
N TRP A 114 2.59 2.14 11.31
CA TRP A 114 1.56 1.12 11.27
C TRP A 114 2.08 -0.17 10.66
N TYR A 115 2.83 -0.11 9.56
CA TYR A 115 3.46 -1.26 8.95
C TYR A 115 4.36 -1.99 9.95
N ASN A 116 5.30 -1.28 10.58
CA ASN A 116 6.23 -1.87 11.54
C ASN A 116 5.47 -2.50 12.74
N LEU A 117 4.42 -1.84 13.23
CA LEU A 117 3.61 -2.37 14.32
C LEU A 117 2.84 -3.64 13.93
N LEU A 118 2.24 -3.66 12.74
CA LEU A 118 1.48 -4.82 12.25
C LEU A 118 2.41 -6.00 11.97
N GLN A 119 3.60 -5.72 11.42
CA GLN A 119 4.61 -6.73 11.13
C GLN A 119 5.15 -7.36 12.42
N GLU A 120 5.48 -6.55 13.44
CA GLU A 120 5.95 -7.03 14.75
C GLU A 120 4.91 -7.97 15.39
N LYS A 121 3.63 -7.69 15.21
CA LYS A 121 2.53 -8.51 15.73
C LYS A 121 2.17 -9.69 14.84
N GLY A 122 2.79 -9.85 13.67
CA GLY A 122 2.44 -10.89 12.70
C GLY A 122 1.01 -10.75 12.16
N LEU A 123 0.45 -9.52 12.18
CA LEU A 123 -0.90 -9.23 11.69
C LEU A 123 -0.91 -8.85 10.20
N LEU A 124 0.27 -8.75 9.59
CA LEU A 124 0.44 -8.63 8.14
C LEU A 124 0.28 -10.00 7.48
N ASP A 125 -0.93 -10.53 7.52
CA ASP A 125 -1.28 -11.71 6.75
C ASP A 125 -1.83 -11.29 5.38
N PHE A 126 -0.95 -11.35 4.38
CA PHE A 126 -1.27 -11.16 2.96
C PHE A 126 -1.60 -12.49 2.26
N SER A 127 -1.62 -13.62 2.99
CA SER A 127 -1.76 -14.98 2.46
C SER A 127 -3.16 -15.30 1.92
N GLU A 128 -4.13 -14.39 2.03
CA GLU A 128 -5.47 -14.55 1.41
C GLU A 128 -5.54 -14.06 -0.05
N GLU A 129 -4.44 -13.59 -0.66
CA GLU A 129 -4.51 -12.94 -2.00
C GLU A 129 -3.35 -13.31 -2.96
N GLU A 130 -2.96 -14.58 -2.98
CA GLU A 130 -2.36 -15.20 -4.18
C GLU A 130 -3.41 -15.59 -5.23
N ALA A 131 -4.70 -15.32 -4.99
CA ALA A 131 -5.80 -15.83 -5.81
C ALA A 131 -6.77 -14.78 -6.36
N GLU A 132 -6.39 -13.51 -6.53
CA GLU A 132 -7.21 -12.57 -7.31
C GLU A 132 -6.38 -11.40 -7.89
N GLY A 133 -6.30 -11.34 -9.23
CA GLY A 133 -6.24 -10.05 -9.95
C GLY A 133 -4.93 -9.55 -10.56
N THR A 134 -4.21 -10.36 -11.34
CA THR A 134 -3.48 -9.80 -12.50
C THR A 134 -4.46 -9.48 -13.62
N GLY A 135 -4.58 -8.20 -13.99
CA GLY A 135 -5.37 -7.65 -15.10
C GLY A 135 -6.16 -6.43 -14.61
N ASP A 136 -6.09 -5.24 -15.19
CA ASP A 136 -5.68 -4.76 -16.51
C ASP A 136 -5.49 -3.23 -16.32
N GLY A 137 -4.47 -2.55 -16.84
CA GLY A 137 -4.44 -2.08 -18.22
C GLY A 137 -4.15 -0.57 -18.25
N THR A 138 -2.90 -0.19 -18.55
CA THR A 138 -2.58 1.15 -19.07
C THR A 138 -2.37 1.04 -20.57
N GLY A 139 -3.09 1.86 -21.35
CA GLY A 139 -2.72 2.13 -22.74
C GLY A 139 -3.87 2.46 -23.66
N ALA A 140 -4.33 3.72 -23.63
CA ALA A 140 -5.09 4.29 -24.75
C ALA A 140 -4.18 4.47 -25.98
N GLY A 141 -4.69 4.12 -27.17
CA GLY A 141 -4.08 4.54 -28.46
C GLY A 141 -4.36 3.60 -29.64
N ASN A 142 -5.48 3.81 -30.33
CA ASN A 142 -5.64 3.48 -31.76
C ASN A 142 -5.20 4.75 -32.56
N PRO A 143 -4.79 4.74 -33.86
CA PRO A 143 -4.96 3.69 -34.88
C PRO A 143 -3.74 3.46 -35.83
N ASP A 144 -3.90 2.48 -36.73
CA ASP A 144 -3.43 2.46 -38.13
C ASP A 144 -1.92 2.36 -38.44
N ILE A 145 -1.45 1.13 -38.74
CA ILE A 145 -0.46 0.86 -39.81
C ILE A 145 -0.85 -0.48 -40.48
N PRO A 146 -0.92 -0.57 -41.83
CA PRO A 146 -1.52 -1.67 -42.56
C PRO A 146 -0.63 -2.91 -42.70
N GLU A 147 -1.29 -4.06 -42.74
CA GLU A 147 -0.73 -5.38 -43.03
C GLU A 147 -0.67 -5.58 -44.55
N ALA A 148 0.53 -5.54 -45.14
CA ALA A 148 0.83 -6.15 -46.44
C ALA A 148 2.33 -6.10 -46.74
N LYS A 149 3.00 -7.26 -46.79
CA LYS A 149 3.58 -7.87 -48.01
C LYS A 149 4.58 -8.97 -47.64
N MET A 150 4.18 -10.20 -47.98
CA MET A 150 5.05 -11.32 -48.31
C MET A 150 5.78 -11.03 -49.63
N ASP A 151 7.08 -11.32 -49.70
CA ASP A 151 7.90 -11.64 -50.89
C ASP A 151 9.26 -12.12 -50.28
N ILE A 152 9.56 -13.43 -50.16
CA ILE A 152 10.07 -14.39 -51.15
C ILE A 152 11.51 -14.09 -51.64
N GLU A 153 12.41 -15.05 -51.35
CA GLU A 153 13.71 -15.43 -51.99
C GLU A 153 14.77 -14.30 -52.14
N GLU A 154 16.07 -14.54 -51.94
CA GLU A 154 16.94 -15.43 -52.70
C GLU A 154 18.30 -15.53 -51.98
N GLU A 155 18.77 -16.76 -51.70
CA GLU A 155 20.18 -17.02 -51.39
C GLU A 155 21.01 -16.75 -52.66
N LYS A 156 22.08 -15.96 -52.53
CA LYS A 156 23.19 -15.97 -53.48
C LYS A 156 24.52 -16.16 -52.76
N GLU A 157 25.08 -17.34 -53.01
CA GLU A 157 26.45 -17.59 -53.49
C GLU A 157 27.58 -16.61 -53.15
N ALA A 158 28.69 -17.21 -52.70
CA ALA A 158 30.06 -17.08 -53.23
C ALA A 158 31.15 -16.63 -52.22
N SER A 159 31.92 -17.63 -51.78
CA SER A 159 33.40 -17.76 -51.85
C SER A 159 34.37 -16.62 -51.49
N GLU A 160 35.55 -17.10 -51.04
CA GLU A 160 36.82 -16.43 -50.68
C GLU A 160 36.82 -15.75 -49.29
N GLU A 161 37.71 -16.12 -48.38
CA GLU A 161 39.14 -16.46 -48.51
C GLU A 161 39.58 -17.59 -47.55
#